data_AF-A0AAW1RWX7-F1
#
_entry.id   AF-A0AAW1RWX7-F1
#
_cell.length_a   1.000
_cell.length_b   1.000
_cell.length_c   1.000
_cell.angle_alpha   90.00
_cell.angle_beta   90.00
_cell.angle_gamma   90.00
#
_symmetry.space_group_name_H-M   'P 1'
#
loop_
_entity.id
_entity.type
_entity.pdbx_description
1 polymer ?
#
loop_
_entity_poly.entity_id
_entity_poly.type
_entity_poly.pdbx_seq_one_letter_code
_entity_poly.pdbx_strand_id
1 'polypeptide(L)'
;MSEGVLSALRLRAVEAGPERVRGIRRHALLQAAALVCAAGGFYAIYSNKVLLGKPHFRTLHGRAGLAALLLGLVAPLGGALAFKSLGLLSGRSEALQLRVKWAHRRLGLATWLCALGAVELALTHPAVYKGLVNRAWQLAVAGAAAAVVALASRAVKRRSLLPTQADPFGVVNAADELKAL
;
A
#
# COMPACT_ATOMS: atom_id res chain seq x y z
N MET A 1 -4.78 -4.80 5.90
CA MET A 1 -4.10 -3.92 4.91
C MET A 1 -4.38 -2.43 5.16
N SER A 2 -5.66 -2.01 5.26
CA SER A 2 -6.02 -0.59 5.40
C SER A 2 -5.40 0.12 6.61
N GLU A 3 -5.38 -0.51 7.79
CA GLU A 3 -4.67 0.02 8.97
C GLU A 3 -3.17 0.22 8.72
N GLY A 4 -2.54 -0.67 7.94
CA GLY A 4 -1.16 -0.50 7.50
C GLY A 4 -0.99 0.75 6.64
N VAL A 5 -1.90 1.01 5.70
CA VAL A 5 -1.89 2.23 4.86
C VAL A 5 -2.10 3.48 5.71
N LEU A 6 -3.06 3.48 6.63
CA LEU A 6 -3.30 4.59 7.55
C LEU A 6 -2.08 4.86 8.44
N SER A 7 -1.44 3.82 8.97
CA SER A 7 -0.19 3.93 9.72
C SER A 7 0.89 4.60 8.88
N ALA A 8 1.04 4.26 7.59
CA ALA A 8 2.00 4.91 6.69
C ALA A 8 1.65 6.37 6.36
N LEU A 9 0.37 6.73 6.31
CA LEU A 9 -0.04 8.12 6.14
C LEU A 9 0.28 8.96 7.38
N ARG A 10 0.04 8.43 8.59
CA ARG A 10 0.35 9.09 9.86
C ARG A 10 1.86 9.37 10.02
N LEU A 11 2.71 8.44 9.55
CA LEU A 11 4.16 8.60 9.54
C LEU A 11 4.67 9.83 8.78
N ARG A 12 3.85 10.44 7.91
CA ARG A 12 4.25 11.64 7.16
C ARG A 12 4.36 12.89 8.03
N ALA A 13 3.66 12.91 9.17
CA ALA A 13 3.68 14.02 10.12
C ALA A 13 4.71 13.83 11.26
N VAL A 14 5.38 12.67 11.31
CA VAL A 14 6.34 12.34 12.36
C VAL A 14 7.75 12.63 11.86
N GLU A 15 8.51 13.42 12.62
CA GLU A 15 9.91 13.77 12.34
C GLU A 15 10.83 12.55 12.44
N ALA A 16 12.06 12.68 11.93
CA ALA A 16 13.06 11.62 12.03
C ALA A 16 13.37 11.30 13.50
N GLY A 17 13.47 10.00 13.83
CA GLY A 17 13.77 9.55 15.19
C GLY A 17 13.21 8.17 15.52
N PRO A 18 13.37 7.71 16.78
CA PRO A 18 12.96 6.38 17.22
C PRO A 18 11.46 6.10 17.04
N GLU A 19 10.61 7.10 17.28
CA GLU A 19 9.16 7.02 17.09
C GLU A 19 8.78 6.73 15.62
N ARG A 20 9.48 7.38 14.68
CA ARG A 20 9.26 7.14 13.25
C ARG A 20 9.68 5.73 12.84
N VAL A 21 10.80 5.23 13.37
CA VAL A 21 11.25 3.85 13.15
C VAL A 21 10.22 2.86 13.68
N ARG A 22 9.69 3.09 14.88
CA ARG A 22 8.62 2.27 15.48
C ARG A 22 7.36 2.25 14.61
N GLY A 23 6.94 3.40 14.09
CA GLY A 23 5.80 3.48 13.18
C GLY A 23 6.04 2.78 11.84
N ILE A 24 7.27 2.82 11.29
CA ILE A 24 7.65 2.06 10.09
C ILE A 24 7.55 0.56 10.35
N ARG A 25 8.08 0.08 11.50
CA ARG A 25 7.97 -1.33 11.89
C ARG A 25 6.52 -1.78 12.05
N ARG A 26 5.68 -0.96 12.68
CA ARG A 26 4.23 -1.23 12.80
C ARG A 26 3.57 -1.33 11.42
N HIS A 27 3.85 -0.40 10.52
CA HIS A 27 3.36 -0.46 9.14
C HIS A 27 3.79 -1.77 8.46
N ALA A 28 5.08 -2.12 8.54
CA ALA A 28 5.61 -3.33 7.93
C ALA A 28 4.94 -4.60 8.47
N LEU A 29 4.76 -4.70 9.80
CA LEU A 29 4.10 -5.83 10.45
C LEU A 29 2.64 -5.97 10.01
N LEU A 30 1.89 -4.86 9.99
CA LEU A 30 0.50 -4.85 9.53
C LEU A 30 0.36 -5.26 8.06
N GLN A 31 1.31 -4.88 7.21
CA GLN A 31 1.32 -5.30 5.81
C GLN A 31 1.72 -6.76 5.64
N ALA A 32 2.71 -7.25 6.40
CA ALA A 32 3.10 -8.65 6.39
C ALA A 32 1.94 -9.56 6.82
N ALA A 33 1.26 -9.22 7.93
CA ALA A 33 0.09 -9.95 8.39
C ALA A 33 -1.03 -9.96 7.33
N ALA A 34 -1.30 -8.80 6.70
CA ALA A 34 -2.29 -8.71 5.63
C ALA A 34 -1.94 -9.58 4.41
N LEU A 35 -0.66 -9.62 4.03
CA LEU A 35 -0.17 -10.42 2.92
C LEU A 35 -0.26 -11.93 3.21
N VAL A 36 0.04 -12.35 4.44
CA VAL A 36 -0.16 -13.75 4.89
C VAL A 36 -1.63 -14.14 4.80
N CYS A 37 -2.54 -13.31 5.31
CA CYS A 37 -3.98 -13.55 5.19
C CYS A 37 -4.43 -13.63 3.71
N ALA A 38 -3.95 -12.73 2.86
CA ALA A 38 -4.28 -12.72 1.43
C ALA A 38 -3.75 -13.97 0.71
N ALA A 39 -2.52 -14.40 1.02
CA ALA A 39 -1.94 -15.62 0.47
C ALA A 39 -2.70 -16.88 0.92
N GLY A 40 -3.11 -16.95 2.19
CA GLY A 40 -3.96 -18.03 2.70
C GLY A 40 -5.32 -18.10 2.01
N GLY A 41 -5.99 -16.95 1.84
CA GLY A 41 -7.25 -16.87 1.10
C GLY A 41 -7.11 -17.26 -0.38
N PHE A 42 -6.03 -16.82 -1.02
CA PHE A 42 -5.70 -17.22 -2.40
C PHE A 42 -5.44 -18.73 -2.51
N TYR A 43 -4.65 -19.30 -1.60
CA TYR A 43 -4.37 -20.73 -1.57
C TYR A 43 -5.67 -21.54 -1.43
N ALA A 44 -6.55 -21.15 -0.51
CA ALA A 44 -7.84 -21.83 -0.32
C ALA A 44 -8.69 -21.85 -1.60
N ILE A 45 -8.88 -20.70 -2.26
CA ILE A 45 -9.70 -20.64 -3.48
C ILE A 45 -9.02 -21.31 -4.68
N TYR A 46 -7.68 -21.24 -4.77
CA TYR A 46 -6.91 -21.89 -5.82
C TYR A 46 -7.06 -23.42 -5.72
N SER A 47 -6.81 -23.97 -4.53
CA SER A 47 -6.92 -25.40 -4.24
C SER A 47 -8.34 -25.92 -4.44
N ASN A 48 -9.36 -25.19 -3.97
CA ASN A 48 -10.76 -25.55 -4.21
C ASN A 48 -11.10 -25.62 -5.70
N LYS A 49 -10.57 -24.71 -6.53
CA LYS A 49 -10.76 -24.77 -7.98
C LYS A 49 -10.06 -25.95 -8.63
N VAL A 50 -8.86 -26.32 -8.17
CA VAL A 50 -8.16 -27.52 -8.63
C VAL A 50 -8.98 -28.77 -8.34
N LEU A 51 -9.45 -28.94 -7.10
CA LEU A 51 -10.25 -30.10 -6.68
C LEU A 51 -11.55 -30.24 -7.48
N LEU A 52 -12.17 -29.11 -7.86
CA LEU A 52 -13.40 -29.09 -8.66
C LEU A 52 -13.16 -29.11 -10.18
N GLY A 53 -11.91 -29.19 -10.65
CA GLY A 53 -11.58 -29.11 -12.07
C GLY A 53 -12.02 -27.80 -12.74
N LYS A 54 -12.15 -26.71 -11.98
CA LYS A 54 -12.66 -25.42 -12.47
C LYS A 54 -11.53 -24.53 -12.97
N PRO A 55 -11.73 -23.76 -14.06
CA PRO A 55 -10.70 -22.88 -14.58
C PRO A 55 -10.38 -21.70 -13.64
N HIS A 56 -9.10 -21.35 -13.55
CA HIS A 56 -8.58 -20.23 -12.76
C HIS A 56 -8.65 -18.90 -13.53
N PHE A 57 -8.72 -17.80 -12.80
CA PHE A 57 -8.56 -16.42 -13.32
C PHE A 57 -9.43 -16.02 -14.55
N ARG A 58 -10.60 -16.65 -14.72
CA ARG A 58 -11.54 -16.31 -15.81
C ARG A 58 -12.34 -15.03 -15.57
N THR A 59 -12.65 -14.72 -14.31
CA THR A 59 -13.46 -13.54 -13.94
C THR A 59 -12.58 -12.31 -13.69
N LEU A 60 -13.16 -11.12 -13.81
CA LEU A 60 -12.49 -9.86 -13.45
C LEU A 60 -12.04 -9.87 -11.99
N HIS A 61 -12.88 -10.35 -11.07
CA HIS A 61 -12.51 -10.55 -9.66
C HIS A 61 -11.24 -11.40 -9.51
N GLY A 62 -11.17 -12.54 -10.20
CA GLY A 62 -10.02 -13.44 -10.11
C GLY A 62 -8.72 -12.79 -10.62
N ARG A 63 -8.79 -12.03 -11.71
CA ARG A 63 -7.63 -11.31 -12.27
C ARG A 63 -7.20 -10.15 -11.40
N ALA A 64 -8.15 -9.35 -10.91
CA ALA A 64 -7.88 -8.24 -10.01
C ALA A 64 -7.30 -8.72 -8.67
N GLY A 65 -7.83 -9.80 -8.10
CA GLY A 65 -7.31 -10.42 -6.88
C GLY A 65 -5.88 -10.93 -7.06
N LEU A 66 -5.57 -11.59 -8.18
CA LEU A 66 -4.21 -12.02 -8.49
C LEU A 66 -3.26 -10.83 -8.66
N ALA A 67 -3.67 -9.80 -9.40
CA ALA A 67 -2.87 -8.59 -9.56
C ALA A 67 -2.59 -7.93 -8.20
N ALA A 68 -3.60 -7.79 -7.34
CA ALA A 68 -3.44 -7.24 -5.99
C ALA A 68 -2.46 -8.07 -5.14
N LEU A 69 -2.53 -9.40 -5.21
CA LEU A 69 -1.61 -10.29 -4.50
C LEU A 69 -0.16 -10.13 -4.99
N LEU A 70 0.06 -10.14 -6.31
CA LEU A 70 1.39 -9.97 -6.90
C LEU A 70 1.99 -8.60 -6.55
N LEU A 71 1.20 -7.54 -6.69
CA LEU A 71 1.61 -6.19 -6.27
C LEU A 71 1.88 -6.13 -4.75
N GLY A 72 1.14 -6.88 -3.95
CA GLY A 72 1.34 -7.02 -2.51
C GLY A 72 2.62 -7.75 -2.13
N LEU A 73 3.12 -8.65 -2.97
CA LEU A 73 4.43 -9.30 -2.82
C LEU A 73 5.58 -8.36 -3.22
N VAL A 74 5.40 -7.55 -4.27
CA VAL A 74 6.45 -6.65 -4.78
C VAL A 74 6.59 -5.38 -3.92
N ALA A 75 5.49 -4.79 -3.46
CA ALA A 75 5.51 -3.51 -2.74
C ALA A 75 6.43 -3.50 -1.48
N PRO A 76 6.46 -4.55 -0.63
CA PRO A 76 7.38 -4.63 0.51
C PRO A 76 8.86 -4.54 0.14
N LEU A 77 9.26 -5.02 -1.05
CA LEU A 77 10.65 -4.94 -1.50
C LEU A 77 11.12 -3.49 -1.61
N GLY A 78 10.30 -2.63 -2.23
CA GLY A 78 10.59 -1.20 -2.29
C GLY A 78 10.61 -0.53 -0.91
N GLY A 79 9.81 -1.03 0.03
CA GLY A 79 9.80 -0.56 1.42
C GLY A 79 11.09 -0.93 2.16
N ALA A 80 11.53 -2.18 2.01
CA ALA A 80 12.78 -2.68 2.59
C ALA A 80 14.00 -1.94 2.02
N LEU A 81 14.08 -1.79 0.69
CA LEU A 81 15.15 -1.04 0.03
C LEU A 81 15.22 0.42 0.51
N ALA A 82 14.07 1.06 0.72
CA ALA A 82 14.00 2.45 1.18
C ALA A 82 14.28 2.63 2.69
N PHE A 83 14.34 1.56 3.47
CA PHE A 83 14.46 1.64 4.93
C PHE A 83 15.93 1.74 5.35
N LYS A 84 16.37 2.96 5.69
CA LYS A 84 17.78 3.28 6.01
C LYS A 84 18.40 2.33 7.06
N SER A 85 17.64 1.86 8.05
CA SER A 85 18.19 0.97 9.10
C SER A 85 18.58 -0.42 8.60
N LEU A 86 18.12 -0.85 7.42
CA LEU A 86 18.54 -2.12 6.82
C LEU A 86 19.83 -1.98 6.00
N GLY A 87 20.29 -0.74 5.75
CA GLY A 87 21.54 -0.48 5.06
C GLY A 87 21.59 -0.84 3.57
N LEU A 88 20.50 -1.35 2.99
CA LEU A 88 20.49 -1.91 1.62
C LEU A 88 20.80 -0.90 0.51
N LEU A 89 20.55 0.40 0.76
CA LEU A 89 20.89 1.51 -0.14
C LEU A 89 21.87 2.50 0.52
N SER A 90 22.57 2.10 1.58
CA SER A 90 23.63 2.92 2.19
C SER A 90 24.74 3.17 1.17
N GLY A 91 25.15 4.44 1.02
CA GLY A 91 26.16 4.84 0.02
C GLY A 91 25.62 5.04 -1.41
N ARG A 92 24.33 4.84 -1.66
CA ARG A 92 23.69 5.22 -2.93
C ARG A 92 23.22 6.67 -2.92
N SER A 93 23.07 7.27 -4.11
CA SER A 93 22.65 8.66 -4.25
C SER A 93 21.30 8.91 -3.58
N GLU A 94 21.16 10.10 -3.00
CA GLU A 94 19.93 10.55 -2.33
C GLU A 94 18.74 10.52 -3.29
N ALA A 95 18.95 10.93 -4.55
CA ALA A 95 17.96 10.87 -5.61
C ALA A 95 17.37 9.46 -5.80
N LEU A 96 18.19 8.41 -5.74
CA LEU A 96 17.71 7.03 -5.83
C LEU A 96 16.83 6.67 -4.63
N GLN A 97 17.23 7.02 -3.41
CA GLN A 97 16.44 6.74 -2.21
C GLN A 97 15.07 7.45 -2.27
N LEU A 98 15.03 8.68 -2.76
CA LEU A 98 13.78 9.43 -2.95
C LEU A 98 12.88 8.80 -4.01
N ARG A 99 13.45 8.36 -5.14
CA ARG A 99 12.74 7.65 -6.21
C ARG A 99 12.14 6.34 -5.72
N VAL A 100 12.91 5.52 -5.00
CA VAL A 100 12.42 4.25 -4.43
C VAL A 100 11.30 4.50 -3.42
N LYS A 101 11.45 5.47 -2.51
CA LYS A 101 10.39 5.87 -1.58
C LYS A 101 9.12 6.33 -2.30
N TRP A 102 9.26 7.11 -3.38
CA TRP A 102 8.12 7.55 -4.19
C TRP A 102 7.43 6.37 -4.87
N ALA A 103 8.21 5.49 -5.52
CA ALA A 103 7.69 4.31 -6.20
C ALA A 103 6.98 3.37 -5.23
N HIS A 104 7.57 3.07 -4.07
CA HIS A 104 6.95 2.26 -3.02
C HIS A 104 5.61 2.84 -2.56
N ARG A 105 5.51 4.17 -2.36
CA ARG A 105 4.25 4.82 -1.97
C ARG A 105 3.17 4.71 -3.05
N ARG A 106 3.52 4.92 -4.32
CA ARG A 106 2.60 4.81 -5.45
C ARG A 106 2.14 3.38 -5.65
N LEU A 107 3.08 2.45 -5.63
CA LEU A 107 2.82 1.02 -5.75
C LEU A 107 1.93 0.55 -4.60
N GLY A 108 2.23 0.90 -3.36
CA GLY A 108 1.41 0.52 -2.20
C GLY A 108 -0.03 1.05 -2.27
N LEU A 109 -0.23 2.29 -2.76
CA LEU A 109 -1.58 2.81 -3.00
C LEU A 109 -2.29 2.06 -4.14
N ALA A 110 -1.60 1.78 -5.24
CA ALA A 110 -2.15 1.01 -6.35
C ALA A 110 -2.54 -0.41 -5.92
N THR A 111 -1.70 -1.10 -5.14
CA THR A 111 -2.01 -2.41 -4.56
C THR A 111 -3.28 -2.35 -3.72
N TRP A 112 -3.39 -1.35 -2.85
CA TRP A 112 -4.55 -1.18 -1.98
C TRP A 112 -5.84 -0.91 -2.75
N LEU A 113 -5.80 -0.03 -3.76
CA LEU A 113 -6.96 0.24 -4.63
C LEU A 113 -7.35 -0.97 -5.46
N CYS A 114 -6.38 -1.73 -5.97
CA CYS A 114 -6.63 -2.96 -6.70
C CYS A 114 -7.29 -4.02 -5.81
N ALA A 115 -6.83 -4.15 -4.56
CA ALA A 115 -7.44 -5.05 -3.57
C ALA A 115 -8.90 -4.66 -3.27
N LEU A 116 -9.20 -3.37 -3.10
CA LEU A 116 -10.58 -2.90 -2.90
C LEU A 116 -11.45 -3.16 -4.14
N GLY A 117 -10.92 -2.90 -5.34
CA GLY A 117 -11.63 -3.24 -6.58
C GLY A 117 -11.92 -4.75 -6.70
N ALA A 118 -10.99 -5.60 -6.26
CA ALA A 118 -11.21 -7.03 -6.20
C ALA A 118 -12.33 -7.40 -5.21
N VAL A 119 -12.41 -6.74 -4.05
CA VAL A 119 -13.52 -6.91 -3.09
C VAL A 119 -14.85 -6.50 -3.71
N GLU A 120 -14.93 -5.34 -4.36
CA GLU A 120 -16.15 -4.87 -5.03
C GLU A 120 -16.64 -5.86 -6.09
N LEU A 121 -15.72 -6.38 -6.91
CA LEU A 121 -16.02 -7.39 -7.92
C LEU A 121 -16.42 -8.75 -7.29
N ALA A 122 -16.02 -9.03 -6.06
CA ALA A 122 -16.46 -10.23 -5.35
C ALA A 122 -17.93 -10.13 -4.94
N LEU A 123 -18.37 -8.95 -4.49
CA LEU A 123 -19.73 -8.70 -4.00
C LEU A 123 -20.77 -8.79 -5.13
N THR A 124 -20.37 -8.57 -6.37
CA THR A 124 -21.24 -8.77 -7.53
C THR A 124 -21.37 -10.25 -7.92
N HIS A 125 -20.56 -11.16 -7.38
CA HIS A 125 -20.60 -12.59 -7.71
C HIS A 125 -21.96 -13.22 -7.35
N PRO A 126 -22.52 -14.11 -8.18
CA PRO A 126 -23.85 -14.71 -7.94
C PRO A 126 -23.97 -15.47 -6.61
N ALA A 127 -22.86 -16.01 -6.10
CA ALA A 127 -22.83 -16.74 -4.83
C ALA A 127 -22.91 -15.83 -3.58
N VAL A 128 -22.90 -14.51 -3.74
CA VAL A 128 -23.03 -13.56 -2.63
C VAL A 128 -24.50 -13.12 -2.53
N TYR A 129 -25.02 -13.05 -1.29
CA TYR A 129 -26.37 -12.57 -1.01
C TYR A 129 -26.68 -11.26 -1.75
N LYS A 130 -27.81 -11.22 -2.45
CA LYS A 130 -28.27 -10.04 -3.19
C LYS A 130 -29.34 -9.33 -2.36
N GLY A 131 -29.10 -8.07 -2.02
CA GLY A 131 -30.03 -7.28 -1.22
C GLY A 131 -29.44 -5.96 -0.74
N LEU A 132 -30.19 -5.25 0.11
CA LEU A 132 -29.78 -3.96 0.67
C LEU A 132 -28.46 -4.06 1.42
N VAL A 133 -28.23 -5.16 2.15
CA VAL A 133 -26.97 -5.41 2.88
C VAL A 133 -25.76 -5.42 1.93
N ASN A 134 -25.87 -6.08 0.77
CA ASN A 134 -24.79 -6.10 -0.21
C ASN A 134 -24.50 -4.71 -0.77
N ARG A 135 -25.55 -3.94 -1.11
CA ARG A 135 -25.39 -2.57 -1.60
C ARG A 135 -24.79 -1.65 -0.54
N ALA A 136 -25.22 -1.76 0.71
CA ALA A 136 -24.65 -1.02 1.83
C ALA A 136 -23.17 -1.34 2.02
N TRP A 137 -22.79 -2.62 1.88
CA TRP A 137 -21.39 -3.03 1.97
C TRP A 137 -20.53 -2.49 0.82
N GLN A 138 -21.03 -2.52 -0.41
CA GLN A 138 -20.36 -1.89 -1.56
C GLN A 138 -20.16 -0.39 -1.35
N LEU A 139 -21.19 0.33 -0.91
CA LEU A 139 -21.08 1.76 -0.61
C LEU A 139 -20.09 2.04 0.53
N ALA A 140 -20.06 1.19 1.56
CA ALA A 140 -19.11 1.31 2.65
C ALA A 140 -17.65 1.12 2.19
N VAL A 141 -17.40 0.10 1.36
CA VAL A 141 -16.07 -0.16 0.79
C VAL A 141 -15.63 0.98 -0.12
N ALA A 142 -16.49 1.44 -1.03
CA ALA A 142 -16.23 2.60 -1.89
C ALA A 142 -16.01 3.89 -1.07
N GLY A 143 -16.80 4.13 -0.03
CA GLY A 143 -16.66 5.28 0.86
C GLY A 143 -15.32 5.26 1.62
N ALA A 144 -14.90 4.10 2.13
CA ALA A 144 -13.59 3.93 2.75
C ALA A 144 -12.45 4.17 1.74
N ALA A 145 -12.60 3.69 0.50
CA ALA A 145 -11.67 3.95 -0.60
C ALA A 145 -11.49 5.46 -0.82
N ALA A 146 -12.60 6.17 -1.00
CA ALA A 146 -12.63 7.61 -1.23
C ALA A 146 -12.00 8.40 -0.08
N ALA A 147 -12.31 8.04 1.17
CA ALA A 147 -11.78 8.70 2.35
C ALA A 147 -10.24 8.60 2.43
N VAL A 148 -9.68 7.41 2.24
CA VAL A 148 -8.21 7.22 2.27
C VAL A 148 -7.53 7.91 1.10
N VAL A 149 -8.12 7.88 -0.11
CA VAL A 149 -7.60 8.63 -1.26
C VAL A 149 -7.60 10.13 -0.98
N ALA A 150 -8.67 10.67 -0.41
CA ALA A 150 -8.74 12.08 -0.03
C ALA A 150 -7.66 12.45 1.00
N LEU A 151 -7.44 11.61 2.02
CA LEU A 151 -6.36 11.80 3.00
C LEU A 151 -4.97 11.75 2.36
N ALA A 152 -4.73 10.79 1.47
CA ALA A 152 -3.47 10.65 0.76
C ALA A 152 -3.19 11.87 -0.14
N SER A 153 -4.20 12.38 -0.85
CA SER A 153 -4.13 13.57 -1.70
C SER A 153 -3.88 14.85 -0.91
N ARG A 154 -4.57 15.02 0.23
CA ARG A 154 -4.33 16.15 1.16
C ARG A 154 -2.90 16.16 1.69
N ALA A 155 -2.36 14.99 2.03
CA ALA A 155 -0.98 14.85 2.48
C ALA A 155 0.06 15.19 1.39
N VAL A 156 -0.27 15.02 0.11
CA VAL A 156 0.58 15.49 -1.00
C VAL A 156 0.48 17.02 -1.15
N LYS A 157 -0.74 17.57 -1.16
CA LYS A 157 -0.98 19.00 -1.35
C LYS A 157 -0.40 19.88 -0.23
N ARG A 158 -0.44 19.44 1.03
CA ARG A 158 0.21 20.17 2.14
C ARG A 158 1.72 20.32 1.94
N ARG A 159 2.38 19.34 1.33
CA ARG A 159 3.82 19.40 1.06
C ARG A 159 4.17 20.36 -0.07
N SER A 160 3.28 20.56 -1.05
CA SER A 160 3.49 21.50 -2.16
C SER A 160 3.17 22.97 -1.82
N LEU A 161 2.50 23.23 -0.69
CA LEU A 161 2.15 24.58 -0.23
C LEU A 161 3.18 25.17 0.75
N LEU A 162 4.07 24.35 1.30
CA LEU A 162 5.26 24.85 1.97
C LEU A 162 6.19 25.41 0.88
N PRO A 163 6.77 26.61 1.06
CA PRO A 163 7.65 27.20 0.05
C PRO A 163 8.75 26.19 -0.29
N THR A 164 8.66 25.66 -1.51
CA THR A 164 9.74 24.89 -2.12
C THR A 164 10.96 25.80 -2.16
N GLN A 165 11.96 25.52 -1.33
CA GLN A 165 13.31 25.65 -1.87
C GLN A 165 13.36 24.67 -3.04
N ALA A 166 13.38 25.25 -4.24
CA ALA A 166 13.14 24.57 -5.49
C ALA A 166 14.11 23.40 -5.69
N ASP A 167 13.58 22.27 -6.16
CA ASP A 167 14.05 21.66 -7.41
C ASP A 167 13.10 20.48 -7.78
N PRO A 168 12.57 20.42 -9.02
CA PRO A 168 11.77 19.29 -9.50
C PRO A 168 12.51 17.93 -9.49
N PHE A 169 13.83 17.93 -9.31
CA PHE A 169 14.70 16.78 -9.05
C PHE A 169 15.54 16.92 -7.75
N GLY A 170 15.11 17.81 -6.84
CA GLY A 170 15.81 18.39 -5.69
C GLY A 170 16.75 17.53 -4.88
N VAL A 171 18.04 17.63 -5.24
CA VAL A 171 19.18 17.45 -4.35
C VAL A 171 19.25 18.71 -3.47
N VAL A 172 18.77 18.64 -2.23
CA VAL A 172 18.97 19.72 -1.24
C VAL A 172 19.89 19.21 -0.14
N ASN A 173 21.05 19.88 -0.06
CA ASN A 173 22.01 19.96 1.04
C ASN A 173 21.82 18.96 2.20
N ALA A 174 22.67 17.94 2.17
CA ALA A 174 22.93 16.98 3.24
C ALA A 174 23.40 17.58 4.58
N ALA A 175 23.44 18.91 4.73
CA ALA A 175 23.98 19.57 5.92
C ALA A 175 23.00 19.63 7.10
N ASP A 176 21.67 19.64 6.85
CA ASP A 176 20.69 19.83 7.93
C ASP A 176 20.13 18.50 8.49
N GLU A 177 20.14 17.40 7.73
CA GLU A 177 19.81 16.06 8.27
C GLU A 177 20.96 15.46 9.12
N LEU A 178 22.17 16.03 9.04
CA LEU A 178 23.36 15.53 9.75
C LEU A 178 23.41 15.94 11.23
N LYS A 179 22.49 16.80 11.70
CA LYS A 179 22.35 17.19 13.11
C LYS A 179 21.27 16.39 13.86
N ALA A 180 20.62 15.42 13.23
CA ALA A 180 19.56 14.61 13.83
C ALA A 180 19.90 13.11 13.87
N LEU A 181 21.19 12.76 13.95
CA LEU A 181 21.66 11.42 14.28
C LEU A 181 21.42 11.09 15.76
#